data_AF-E3N213-F1
#
_entry.id   AF-E3N213-F1
#
_cell.length_a   1.000
_cell.length_b   1.000
_cell.length_c   1.000
_cell.angle_alpha   90.00
_cell.angle_beta   90.00
_cell.angle_gamma   90.00
#
_symmetry.space_group_name_H-M   'P 1'
#
loop_
_entity.id
_entity.type
_entity.pdbx_description
1 polymer ?
#
loop_
_entity_poly.entity_id
_entity_poly.type
_entity_poly.pdbx_seq_one_letter_code
_entity_poly.pdbx_strand_id
1 'polypeptide(L)'
;MPLPLSYPGLQSVLEHLEAVKRVHIIGRSPGLQKIDKLVPLCLEKFCITRDEMAINRLKIKYDKDEVEFKMNDKTFSRKGIENREDRMKKCINFYICGKSIVNVDSLSWNLYSLPDSVALKFRVNSLGAPYSCLHNAIIFIDPRSFPLKTAFTTISNTSTYDDQVVKSAETINLFLINDRIVTVEDLKKLKNKKVVFERVSSSRIEMVSLIQYLIETKKVTETTFMISTKRTDDINEMLYEFEQAFGEFRCDLDDVNERFIPGSSKFSIPINNESRIQVYAIEDPEEDGGWKIVLKPVLAVLGL
;
A
#
# COMPACT_ATOMS: atom_id res chain seq x y z
N MET A 1 -38.07 16.88 26.88
CA MET A 1 -36.79 17.18 26.18
C MET A 1 -36.08 15.86 25.94
N PRO A 2 -35.57 15.58 24.74
CA PRO A 2 -34.69 14.42 24.58
C PRO A 2 -33.45 14.63 25.46
N LEU A 3 -33.03 13.57 26.16
CA LEU A 3 -31.83 13.59 26.99
C LEU A 3 -30.63 14.01 26.14
N PRO A 4 -29.79 14.96 26.59
CA PRO A 4 -28.51 15.21 25.93
C PRO A 4 -27.70 13.90 25.89
N LEU A 5 -27.00 13.67 24.77
CA LEU A 5 -26.15 12.47 24.59
C LEU A 5 -25.26 12.28 25.83
N SER A 6 -25.27 11.08 26.40
CA SER A 6 -24.34 10.72 27.47
C SER A 6 -22.90 10.84 26.97
N TYR A 7 -21.96 11.06 27.90
CA TYR A 7 -20.54 11.21 27.56
C TYR A 7 -19.99 10.04 26.69
N PRO A 8 -20.29 8.76 26.99
CA PRO A 8 -19.90 7.64 26.13
C PRO A 8 -20.55 7.67 24.74
N GLY A 9 -21.84 8.04 24.65
CA GLY A 9 -22.56 8.14 23.38
C GLY A 9 -21.98 9.22 22.47
N LEU A 10 -21.66 10.39 23.05
CA LEU A 10 -21.02 11.48 22.31
C LEU A 10 -19.61 11.10 21.83
N GLN A 11 -18.83 10.41 22.66
CA GLN A 11 -17.50 9.91 22.28
C GLN A 11 -17.59 8.95 21.09
N SER A 12 -18.51 7.99 21.13
CA SER A 12 -18.73 7.03 20.04
C SER A 12 -19.13 7.72 18.74
N VAL A 13 -20.04 8.70 18.80
CA VAL A 13 -20.44 9.49 17.62
C VAL A 13 -19.26 10.25 17.03
N LEU A 14 -18.45 10.93 17.86
CA LEU A 14 -17.28 11.67 17.38
C LEU A 14 -16.21 10.76 16.79
N GLU A 15 -16.00 9.56 17.36
CA GLU A 15 -15.02 8.60 16.86
C GLU A 15 -15.34 8.09 15.46
N HIS A 16 -16.62 7.84 15.17
CA HIS A 16 -17.08 7.31 13.89
C HIS A 16 -17.54 8.38 12.88
N LEU A 17 -17.53 9.65 13.29
CA LEU A 17 -17.82 10.75 12.39
C LEU A 17 -16.69 10.92 11.38
N GLU A 18 -17.04 11.10 10.10
CA GLU A 18 -16.08 11.37 9.04
C GLU A 18 -15.15 12.53 9.44
N ALA A 19 -13.83 12.29 9.34
CA ALA A 19 -12.80 13.11 9.94
C ALA A 19 -12.85 14.59 9.51
N VAL A 20 -13.05 14.87 8.22
CA VAL A 20 -13.10 16.25 7.70
C VAL A 20 -14.33 16.97 8.25
N LYS A 21 -15.49 16.31 8.26
CA LYS A 21 -16.73 16.85 8.86
C LYS A 21 -16.56 17.09 10.35
N ARG A 22 -15.94 16.16 11.08
CA ARG A 22 -15.67 16.28 12.51
C ARG A 22 -14.84 17.53 12.79
N VAL A 23 -13.70 17.70 12.14
CA VAL A 23 -12.84 18.88 12.33
C VAL A 23 -13.63 20.18 12.11
N HIS A 24 -14.48 20.22 11.08
CA HIS A 24 -15.29 21.40 10.77
C HIS A 24 -16.35 21.74 11.83
N ILE A 25 -16.97 20.72 12.43
CA ILE A 25 -17.95 20.88 13.52
C ILE A 25 -17.25 21.30 14.81
N ILE A 26 -16.16 20.61 15.16
CA ILE A 26 -15.37 20.89 16.37
C ILE A 26 -14.76 22.30 16.31
N GLY A 27 -14.26 22.73 15.16
CA GLY A 27 -13.69 24.07 14.97
C GLY A 27 -14.65 25.21 15.29
N ARG A 28 -15.97 24.97 15.23
CA ARG A 28 -17.01 25.97 15.55
C ARG A 28 -17.62 25.82 16.94
N SER A 29 -17.22 24.81 17.71
CA SER A 29 -17.79 24.51 19.03
C SER A 29 -16.71 24.37 20.09
N PRO A 30 -16.41 25.43 20.86
CA PRO A 30 -15.40 25.40 21.92
C PRO A 30 -15.65 24.32 22.99
N GLY A 31 -16.91 24.00 23.26
CA GLY A 31 -17.28 22.92 24.20
C GLY A 31 -16.84 21.55 23.70
N LEU A 32 -17.03 21.27 22.40
CA LEU A 32 -16.64 20.00 21.81
C LEU A 32 -15.12 19.89 21.63
N GLN A 33 -14.39 20.99 21.46
CA GLN A 33 -12.92 20.98 21.35
C GLN A 33 -12.22 20.32 22.56
N LYS A 34 -12.81 20.44 23.76
CA LYS A 34 -12.26 19.80 24.97
C LYS A 34 -12.41 18.28 24.93
N ILE A 35 -13.59 17.81 24.55
CA ILE A 35 -13.92 16.37 24.47
C ILE A 35 -13.18 15.73 23.29
N ASP A 36 -13.11 16.45 22.17
CA ASP A 36 -12.51 15.98 20.93
C ASP A 36 -11.06 15.53 21.12
N LYS A 37 -10.27 16.24 21.94
CA LYS A 37 -8.87 15.87 22.24
C LYS A 37 -8.70 14.48 22.86
N LEU A 38 -9.74 13.96 23.53
CA LEU A 38 -9.73 12.66 24.19
C LEU A 38 -10.16 11.52 23.25
N VAL A 39 -10.75 11.85 22.11
CA VAL A 39 -11.28 10.87 21.16
C VAL A 39 -10.31 10.72 19.99
N PRO A 40 -9.82 9.50 19.70
CA PRO A 40 -8.94 9.24 18.56
C PRO A 40 -9.50 9.78 17.25
N LEU A 41 -8.59 10.16 16.35
CA LEU A 41 -8.95 10.50 14.97
C LEU A 41 -8.68 9.27 14.09
N CYS A 42 -9.71 8.79 13.41
CA CYS A 42 -9.62 7.65 12.51
C CYS A 42 -9.73 8.12 11.05
N LEU A 43 -8.70 7.84 10.26
CA LEU A 43 -8.60 8.18 8.85
C LEU A 43 -8.53 6.89 8.02
N GLU A 44 -9.24 6.85 6.90
CA GLU A 44 -9.09 5.78 5.92
C GLU A 44 -7.77 5.96 5.17
N LYS A 45 -7.52 7.17 4.66
CA LYS A 45 -6.34 7.49 3.88
C LYS A 45 -5.75 8.82 4.32
N PHE A 46 -4.44 8.84 4.55
CA PHE A 46 -3.69 10.07 4.73
C PHE A 46 -2.53 10.08 3.76
N CYS A 47 -2.47 11.08 2.88
CA CYS A 47 -1.36 11.29 1.95
C CYS A 47 -0.71 12.62 2.26
N ILE A 48 0.63 12.64 2.27
CA ILE A 48 1.37 13.88 2.39
C ILE A 48 2.55 13.89 1.42
N THR A 49 2.64 14.96 0.65
CA THR A 49 3.71 15.21 -0.30
C THR A 49 4.19 16.66 -0.15
N ARG A 50 5.19 17.06 -0.94
CA ARG A 50 5.69 18.43 -0.97
C ARG A 50 4.62 19.47 -1.29
N ASP A 51 3.72 19.15 -2.21
CA ASP A 51 2.81 20.14 -2.82
C ASP A 51 1.33 19.80 -2.56
N GLU A 52 1.04 18.65 -1.95
CA GLU A 52 -0.32 18.26 -1.57
C GLU A 52 -0.38 17.47 -0.27
N MET A 53 -1.51 17.60 0.42
CA MET A 53 -1.96 16.74 1.51
C MET A 53 -3.36 16.23 1.19
N ALA A 54 -3.62 14.95 1.38
CA ALA A 54 -4.95 14.38 1.25
C ALA A 54 -5.39 13.68 2.54
N ILE A 55 -6.64 13.94 2.95
CA ILE A 55 -7.29 13.29 4.09
C ILE A 55 -8.58 12.68 3.57
N ASN A 56 -8.65 11.35 3.53
CA ASN A 56 -9.75 10.61 2.90
C ASN A 56 -10.01 11.13 1.48
N ARG A 57 -11.13 11.84 1.28
CA ARG A 57 -11.56 12.42 -0.01
C ARG A 57 -11.19 13.89 -0.18
N LEU A 58 -10.74 14.56 0.88
CA LEU A 58 -10.29 15.95 0.81
C LEU A 58 -8.86 15.98 0.28
N LYS A 59 -8.64 16.74 -0.79
CA LYS A 59 -7.30 17.06 -1.30
C LYS A 59 -7.01 18.54 -1.04
N ILE A 60 -5.81 18.82 -0.56
CA ILE A 60 -5.32 20.16 -0.24
C ILE A 60 -4.03 20.35 -1.02
N LYS A 61 -4.01 21.28 -1.96
CA LYS A 61 -2.82 21.61 -2.75
C LYS A 61 -2.26 22.96 -2.33
N TYR A 62 -0.94 23.04 -2.26
CA TYR A 62 -0.22 24.26 -1.90
C TYR A 62 0.41 24.84 -3.17
N ASP A 63 -0.21 25.86 -3.76
CA ASP A 63 0.38 26.64 -4.86
C ASP A 63 1.20 27.81 -4.29
N LYS A 64 1.94 28.55 -5.13
CA LYS A 64 2.79 29.68 -4.72
C LYS A 64 2.02 30.70 -3.87
N ASP A 65 0.82 31.08 -4.29
CA ASP A 65 0.06 32.18 -3.69
C ASP A 65 -1.30 31.78 -3.11
N GLU A 66 -1.70 30.51 -3.26
CA GLU A 66 -2.96 30.01 -2.74
C GLU A 66 -2.90 28.58 -2.19
N VAL A 67 -3.93 28.23 -1.40
CA VAL A 67 -4.22 26.86 -0.98
C VAL A 67 -5.54 26.45 -1.61
N GLU A 68 -5.51 25.40 -2.41
CA GLU A 68 -6.70 24.83 -3.04
C GLU A 68 -7.20 23.63 -2.22
N PHE A 69 -8.50 23.63 -1.92
CA PHE A 69 -9.22 22.54 -1.26
C PHE A 69 -10.18 21.92 -2.27
N LYS A 70 -10.05 20.61 -2.52
CA LYS A 70 -10.92 19.86 -3.42
C LYS A 70 -11.61 18.73 -2.66
N MET A 71 -12.94 18.68 -2.73
CA MET A 71 -13.76 17.63 -2.11
C MET A 71 -15.03 17.38 -2.95
N ASN A 72 -15.26 16.13 -3.38
CA ASN A 72 -16.44 15.72 -4.15
C ASN A 72 -16.77 16.71 -5.30
N ASP A 73 -15.79 16.94 -6.18
CA ASP A 73 -15.84 17.85 -7.34
C ASP A 73 -16.02 19.33 -7.07
N LYS A 74 -16.12 19.73 -5.79
CA LYS A 74 -16.08 21.14 -5.39
C LYS A 74 -14.65 21.55 -5.12
N THR A 75 -14.26 22.68 -5.68
CA THR A 75 -12.97 23.32 -5.46
C THR A 75 -13.16 24.67 -4.80
N PHE A 76 -12.39 24.95 -3.76
CA PHE A 76 -12.32 26.23 -3.07
C PHE A 76 -10.86 26.64 -2.91
N SER A 77 -10.49 27.86 -3.27
CA SER A 77 -9.13 28.36 -3.05
C SER A 77 -9.12 29.52 -2.06
N ARG A 78 -8.02 29.62 -1.31
CA ARG A 78 -7.76 30.73 -0.39
C ARG A 78 -6.38 31.30 -0.69
N LYS A 79 -6.33 32.59 -1.03
CA LYS A 79 -5.08 33.33 -1.19
C LYS A 79 -4.46 33.64 0.16
N GLY A 80 -3.13 33.59 0.22
CA GLY A 80 -2.35 33.91 1.42
C GLY A 80 -0.95 34.37 1.05
N ILE A 81 -0.32 35.16 1.94
CA ILE A 81 1.04 35.71 1.73
C ILE A 81 2.10 34.77 2.33
N GLU A 82 1.66 33.79 3.13
CA GLU A 82 2.55 32.85 3.82
C GLU A 82 3.26 31.93 2.84
N ASN A 83 4.47 31.48 3.19
CA ASN A 83 5.18 30.48 2.40
C ASN A 83 4.49 29.10 2.47
N ARG A 84 4.91 28.19 1.61
CA ARG A 84 4.31 26.84 1.51
C ARG A 84 4.39 26.03 2.80
N GLU A 85 5.53 26.05 3.49
CA GLU A 85 5.74 25.25 4.69
C GLU A 85 4.83 25.69 5.83
N ASP A 86 4.65 27.00 5.98
CA ASP A 86 3.72 27.58 6.96
C ASP A 86 2.27 27.17 6.66
N ARG A 87 1.87 27.17 5.38
CA ARG A 87 0.53 26.70 4.96
C ARG A 87 0.33 25.23 5.26
N MET A 88 1.32 24.39 4.95
CA MET A 88 1.29 22.96 5.24
C MET A 88 1.19 22.71 6.75
N LYS A 89 2.03 23.39 7.53
CA LYS A 89 2.02 23.35 9.00
C LYS A 89 0.66 23.73 9.57
N LYS A 90 0.03 24.79 9.06
CA LYS A 90 -1.32 25.20 9.46
C LYS A 90 -2.38 24.17 9.10
N CYS A 91 -2.29 23.54 7.92
CA CYS A 91 -3.24 22.51 7.52
C CYS A 91 -3.12 21.26 8.38
N ILE A 92 -1.89 20.75 8.61
CA ILE A 92 -1.65 19.65 9.53
C ILE A 92 -2.16 19.99 10.93
N ASN A 93 -1.87 21.21 11.41
CA ASN A 93 -2.32 21.66 12.73
C ASN A 93 -3.85 21.73 12.85
N PHE A 94 -4.54 22.16 11.80
CA PHE A 94 -5.99 22.29 11.80
C PHE A 94 -6.71 20.94 11.74
N TYR A 95 -6.21 20.01 10.91
CA TYR A 95 -6.90 18.73 10.69
C TYR A 95 -6.45 17.59 11.60
N ILE A 96 -5.21 17.64 12.11
CA ILE A 96 -4.55 16.49 12.73
C ILE A 96 -4.03 16.79 14.13
N CYS A 97 -3.41 17.97 14.34
CA CYS A 97 -2.74 18.25 15.60
C CYS A 97 -3.69 18.55 16.76
N GLY A 98 -3.21 18.29 17.97
CA GLY A 98 -4.01 18.34 19.22
C GLY A 98 -4.56 16.98 19.65
N LYS A 99 -4.24 15.91 18.91
CA LYS A 99 -4.55 14.52 19.23
C LYS A 99 -3.30 13.79 19.69
N SER A 100 -3.45 12.94 20.71
CA SER A 100 -2.36 12.06 21.17
C SER A 100 -2.11 10.89 20.22
N ILE A 101 -3.14 10.43 19.50
CA ILE A 101 -3.07 9.27 18.60
C ILE A 101 -3.97 9.52 17.38
N VAL A 102 -3.42 9.29 16.19
CA VAL A 102 -4.17 9.29 14.92
C VAL A 102 -4.06 7.90 14.31
N ASN A 103 -5.21 7.24 14.16
CA ASN A 103 -5.29 5.94 13.48
C ASN A 103 -5.49 6.21 11.99
N VAL A 104 -4.66 5.62 11.13
CA VAL A 104 -4.76 5.76 9.68
C VAL A 104 -4.67 4.38 9.06
N ASP A 105 -5.66 3.96 8.29
CA ASP A 105 -5.60 2.65 7.65
C ASP A 105 -4.45 2.59 6.61
N SER A 106 -4.39 3.58 5.72
CA SER A 106 -3.32 3.73 4.72
C SER A 106 -2.64 5.10 4.76
N LEU A 107 -1.36 5.11 5.13
CA LEU A 107 -0.50 6.30 5.13
C LEU A 107 0.37 6.33 3.87
N SER A 108 0.28 7.39 3.06
CA SER A 108 1.21 7.68 1.96
C SER A 108 2.10 8.87 2.30
N TRP A 109 3.41 8.68 2.21
CA TRP A 109 4.41 9.65 2.65
C TRP A 109 5.46 9.90 1.57
N ASN A 110 5.48 11.11 1.04
CA ASN A 110 6.46 11.58 0.07
C ASN A 110 7.02 12.95 0.49
N LEU A 111 7.62 12.97 1.67
CA LEU A 111 8.27 14.13 2.26
C LEU A 111 9.60 13.76 2.90
N TYR A 112 10.61 14.60 2.68
CA TYR A 112 11.91 14.46 3.33
C TYR A 112 11.90 14.90 4.80
N SER A 113 11.07 15.87 5.14
CA SER A 113 10.89 16.32 6.51
C SER A 113 9.51 16.93 6.68
N LEU A 114 8.96 16.80 7.89
CA LEU A 114 7.84 17.60 8.33
C LEU A 114 8.40 18.85 9.03
N PRO A 115 7.85 20.05 8.81
CA PRO A 115 8.26 21.25 9.54
C PRO A 115 8.17 20.99 11.05
N ASP A 116 9.19 21.42 11.82
CA ASP A 116 9.29 21.23 13.27
C ASP A 116 8.01 21.69 13.97
N SER A 117 7.13 20.72 14.24
CA SER A 117 5.89 20.88 14.99
C SER A 117 5.15 19.56 15.02
N VAL A 118 4.97 19.12 16.28
CA VAL A 118 4.01 18.14 16.77
C VAL A 118 4.60 16.75 16.93
N ALA A 119 4.52 16.25 18.17
CA ALA A 119 4.63 14.84 18.50
C ALA A 119 3.44 14.09 17.87
N LEU A 120 3.42 14.01 16.53
CA LEU A 120 2.48 13.25 15.74
C LEU A 120 2.96 11.81 15.70
N LYS A 121 2.13 10.91 16.18
CA LYS A 121 2.31 9.48 16.01
C LYS A 121 1.08 8.90 15.31
N PHE A 122 1.31 8.29 14.16
CA PHE A 122 0.31 7.58 13.39
C PHE A 122 0.34 6.11 13.74
N ARG A 123 -0.81 5.55 14.11
CA ARG A 123 -0.99 4.11 14.15
C ARG A 123 -1.51 3.66 12.79
N VAL A 124 -0.75 2.84 12.09
CA VAL A 124 -1.01 2.52 10.68
C VAL A 124 -1.13 1.02 10.41
N ASN A 125 -2.00 0.64 9.48
CA ASN A 125 -2.01 -0.72 8.95
C ASN A 125 -1.11 -0.83 7.71
N SER A 126 -1.12 0.23 6.89
CA SER A 126 -0.40 0.29 5.62
C SER A 126 0.44 1.57 5.48
N LEU A 127 1.67 1.43 4.97
CA LEU A 127 2.58 2.55 4.70
C LEU A 127 3.05 2.51 3.26
N GLY A 128 2.85 3.59 2.50
CA GLY A 128 3.45 3.80 1.20
C GLY A 128 4.41 4.97 1.20
N ALA A 129 5.69 4.73 0.95
CA ALA A 129 6.68 5.79 0.85
C ALA A 129 7.75 5.42 -0.19
N PRO A 130 8.22 6.37 -1.03
CA PRO A 130 9.44 6.14 -1.80
C PRO A 130 10.59 5.77 -0.84
N TYR A 131 11.53 4.93 -1.30
CA TYR A 131 12.62 4.46 -0.44
C TYR A 131 13.42 5.62 0.18
N SER A 132 13.61 6.72 -0.57
CA SER A 132 14.27 7.95 -0.11
C SER A 132 13.56 8.67 1.04
N CYS A 133 12.27 8.40 1.25
CA CYS A 133 11.44 9.02 2.30
C CYS A 133 11.00 8.02 3.38
N LEU A 134 11.23 6.72 3.20
CA LEU A 134 10.75 5.66 4.11
C LEU A 134 11.24 5.87 5.54
N HIS A 135 12.53 6.14 5.72
CA HIS A 135 13.10 6.36 7.06
C HIS A 135 12.49 7.58 7.75
N ASN A 136 12.19 8.63 6.99
CA ASN A 136 11.53 9.84 7.52
C ASN A 136 10.09 9.55 7.92
N ALA A 137 9.37 8.74 7.14
CA ALA A 137 7.99 8.34 7.47
C ALA A 137 7.94 7.53 8.78
N ILE A 138 8.88 6.58 8.97
CA ILE A 138 8.94 5.70 10.15
C ILE A 138 9.03 6.49 11.45
N ILE A 139 9.71 7.65 11.46
CA ILE A 139 9.83 8.52 12.64
C ILE A 139 8.45 8.96 13.17
N PHE A 140 7.45 9.08 12.30
CA PHE A 140 6.09 9.51 12.65
C PHE A 140 5.14 8.33 12.92
N ILE A 141 5.60 7.08 12.84
CA ILE A 141 4.77 5.90 13.08
C ILE A 141 4.89 5.46 14.54
N ASP A 142 3.76 5.07 15.13
CA ASP A 142 3.70 4.41 16.43
C ASP A 142 4.27 2.99 16.29
N PRO A 143 5.25 2.57 17.11
CA PRO A 143 5.85 1.24 17.03
C PRO A 143 4.85 0.08 17.11
N ARG A 144 3.68 0.28 17.72
CA ARG A 144 2.60 -0.72 17.79
C ARG A 144 1.91 -0.99 16.45
N SER A 145 2.30 -0.28 15.40
CA SER A 145 1.88 -0.52 14.02
C SER A 145 2.65 -1.66 13.36
N PHE A 146 3.82 -2.02 13.90
CA PHE A 146 4.68 -3.06 13.32
C PHE A 146 4.37 -4.45 13.90
N PRO A 147 4.46 -5.52 13.09
CA PRO A 147 4.67 -5.50 11.64
C PRO A 147 3.46 -4.92 10.88
N LEU A 148 3.74 -4.22 9.77
CA LEU A 148 2.68 -3.65 8.93
C LEU A 148 1.93 -4.75 8.18
N LYS A 149 0.63 -4.54 7.94
CA LYS A 149 -0.14 -5.40 7.04
C LYS A 149 0.32 -5.22 5.60
N THR A 150 0.59 -3.99 5.19
CA THR A 150 1.06 -3.70 3.82
C THR A 150 2.11 -2.59 3.83
N ALA A 151 3.23 -2.81 3.15
CA ALA A 151 4.22 -1.77 2.88
C ALA A 151 4.33 -1.55 1.36
N PHE A 152 4.32 -0.29 0.94
CA PHE A 152 4.52 0.13 -0.44
C PHE A 152 5.81 0.95 -0.53
N THR A 153 6.70 0.56 -1.43
CA THR A 153 7.95 1.29 -1.65
C THR A 153 8.44 1.16 -3.09
N THR A 154 9.39 2.01 -3.45
CA THR A 154 10.03 2.01 -4.76
C THR A 154 11.25 1.10 -4.75
N ILE A 155 11.42 0.26 -5.77
CA ILE A 155 12.67 -0.48 -5.97
C ILE A 155 13.70 0.48 -6.58
N SER A 156 14.41 1.19 -5.71
CA SER A 156 15.47 2.10 -6.15
C SER A 156 16.83 1.38 -6.20
N ASN A 157 17.08 0.44 -5.29
CA ASN A 157 18.34 -0.30 -5.15
C ASN A 157 18.13 -1.62 -4.38
N THR A 158 19.21 -2.39 -4.16
CA THR A 158 19.16 -3.65 -3.39
C THR A 158 18.92 -3.44 -1.91
N SER A 159 19.24 -2.27 -1.36
CA SER A 159 19.11 -2.00 0.08
C SER A 159 17.65 -1.90 0.54
N THR A 160 16.71 -1.62 -0.37
CA THR A 160 15.28 -1.67 -0.08
C THR A 160 14.84 -3.02 0.50
N TYR A 161 15.43 -4.12 0.01
CA TYR A 161 15.10 -5.47 0.48
C TYR A 161 15.63 -5.75 1.88
N ASP A 162 16.62 -5.00 2.35
CA ASP A 162 17.26 -5.22 3.64
C ASP A 162 16.63 -4.46 4.81
N ASP A 163 15.74 -3.52 4.51
CA ASP A 163 15.01 -2.75 5.49
C ASP A 163 14.07 -3.63 6.34
N GLN A 164 14.10 -3.45 7.67
CA GLN A 164 13.35 -4.27 8.61
C GLN A 164 11.83 -4.07 8.51
N VAL A 165 11.37 -2.86 8.19
CA VAL A 165 9.95 -2.58 7.98
C VAL A 165 9.46 -3.29 6.72
N VAL A 166 10.27 -3.29 5.66
CA VAL A 166 9.96 -4.01 4.42
C VAL A 166 9.97 -5.51 4.65
N LYS A 167 10.99 -6.07 5.33
CA LYS A 167 11.09 -7.52 5.61
C LYS A 167 9.97 -8.05 6.50
N SER A 168 9.50 -7.26 7.46
CA SER A 168 8.50 -7.70 8.44
C SER A 168 7.06 -7.56 7.99
N ALA A 169 6.79 -6.78 6.93
CA ALA A 169 5.42 -6.59 6.44
C ALA A 169 4.81 -7.89 5.90
N GLU A 170 3.49 -8.08 6.06
CA GLU A 170 2.81 -9.25 5.51
C GLU A 170 2.79 -9.22 3.97
N THR A 171 2.39 -8.07 3.41
CA THR A 171 2.39 -7.80 1.97
C THR A 171 3.33 -6.65 1.64
N ILE A 172 4.13 -6.80 0.58
CA ILE A 172 4.91 -5.69 0.03
C ILE A 172 4.46 -5.39 -1.41
N ASN A 173 4.25 -4.11 -1.70
CA ASN A 173 3.96 -3.60 -3.03
C ASN A 173 5.18 -2.78 -3.50
N LEU A 174 5.75 -3.17 -4.63
CA LEU A 174 7.02 -2.67 -5.11
C LEU A 174 6.85 -2.00 -6.47
N PHE A 175 7.16 -0.71 -6.54
CA PHE A 175 7.10 0.05 -7.78
C PHE A 175 8.50 0.16 -8.42
N LEU A 176 8.65 -0.27 -9.68
CA LEU A 176 9.92 -0.14 -10.41
C LEU A 176 9.96 1.22 -11.11
N ILE A 177 10.77 2.15 -10.59
CA ILE A 177 10.92 3.49 -11.17
C ILE A 177 12.00 3.52 -12.27
N ASN A 178 12.89 2.54 -12.33
CA ASN A 178 14.05 2.52 -13.22
C ASN A 178 14.03 1.30 -14.18
N ASP A 179 14.89 1.31 -15.21
CA ASP A 179 15.15 0.18 -16.13
C ASP A 179 15.89 -0.99 -15.48
N ARG A 180 15.71 -1.16 -14.17
CA ARG A 180 16.35 -2.22 -13.40
C ARG A 180 15.63 -3.55 -13.65
N ILE A 181 16.43 -4.59 -13.84
CA ILE A 181 16.00 -5.99 -13.80
C ILE A 181 16.02 -6.47 -12.35
N VAL A 182 14.92 -7.07 -11.91
CA VAL A 182 14.77 -7.75 -10.62
C VAL A 182 15.30 -9.16 -10.79
N THR A 183 16.51 -9.38 -10.28
CA THR A 183 17.24 -10.64 -10.46
C THR A 183 16.72 -11.75 -9.55
N VAL A 184 17.05 -13.01 -9.86
CA VAL A 184 16.78 -14.14 -8.96
C VAL A 184 17.35 -13.90 -7.54
N GLU A 185 18.54 -13.29 -7.41
CA GLU A 185 19.13 -12.96 -6.10
C GLU A 185 18.32 -11.91 -5.33
N ASP A 186 17.69 -10.96 -6.02
CA ASP A 186 16.77 -10.02 -5.40
C ASP A 186 15.50 -10.73 -4.91
N LEU A 187 14.91 -11.58 -5.77
CA LEU A 187 13.70 -12.35 -5.45
C LEU A 187 13.90 -13.29 -4.26
N LYS A 188 15.07 -13.92 -4.14
CA LYS A 188 15.44 -14.79 -3.01
C LYS A 188 15.40 -14.07 -1.66
N LYS A 189 15.64 -12.75 -1.63
CA LYS A 189 15.62 -11.94 -0.39
C LYS A 189 14.21 -11.61 0.09
N LEU A 190 13.22 -11.73 -0.79
CA LEU A 190 11.82 -11.42 -0.46
C LEU A 190 11.18 -12.61 0.26
N LYS A 191 10.94 -12.43 1.56
CA LYS A 191 10.38 -13.45 2.48
C LYS A 191 8.99 -13.10 3.01
N ASN A 192 8.39 -12.06 2.47
CA ASN A 192 7.03 -11.65 2.81
C ASN A 192 6.04 -12.70 2.32
N LYS A 193 4.87 -12.80 2.97
CA LYS A 193 3.81 -13.73 2.54
C LYS A 193 3.33 -13.41 1.12
N LYS A 194 3.26 -12.12 0.78
CA LYS A 194 2.85 -11.64 -0.54
C LYS A 194 3.77 -10.52 -1.03
N VAL A 195 4.18 -10.62 -2.29
CA VAL A 195 4.98 -9.61 -2.99
C VAL A 195 4.26 -9.23 -4.27
N VAL A 196 3.95 -7.96 -4.45
CA VAL A 196 3.34 -7.42 -5.66
C VAL A 196 4.32 -6.46 -6.33
N PHE A 197 4.63 -6.72 -7.59
CA PHE A 197 5.38 -5.80 -8.44
C PHE A 197 4.40 -4.97 -9.25
N GLU A 198 4.38 -3.67 -9.00
CA GLU A 198 3.40 -2.76 -9.59
C GLU A 198 3.94 -2.07 -10.85
N ARG A 199 3.12 -2.05 -11.90
CA ARG A 199 3.35 -1.37 -13.19
C ARG A 199 4.67 -1.77 -13.85
N VAL A 200 4.93 -3.07 -13.89
CA VAL A 200 6.18 -3.61 -14.43
C VAL A 200 5.97 -4.20 -15.82
N SER A 201 6.91 -3.97 -16.73
CA SER A 201 6.98 -4.69 -17.99
C SER A 201 7.45 -6.12 -17.78
N SER A 202 6.86 -7.05 -18.52
CA SER A 202 7.18 -8.49 -18.60
C SER A 202 8.65 -8.85 -18.35
N SER A 203 9.55 -8.28 -19.15
CA SER A 203 10.97 -8.64 -19.21
C SER A 203 11.84 -8.17 -18.03
N ARG A 204 11.27 -7.47 -17.04
CA ARG A 204 12.06 -6.87 -15.94
C ARG A 204 12.20 -7.76 -14.72
N ILE A 205 11.54 -8.91 -14.66
CA ILE A 205 11.53 -9.75 -13.46
C ILE A 205 11.87 -11.19 -13.85
N GLU A 206 12.95 -11.73 -13.29
CA GLU A 206 13.44 -13.08 -13.60
C GLU A 206 12.62 -14.18 -12.91
N MET A 207 11.30 -14.20 -13.10
CA MET A 207 10.40 -15.17 -12.47
C MET A 207 10.60 -16.60 -12.96
N VAL A 208 10.80 -16.80 -14.27
CA VAL A 208 11.09 -18.12 -14.83
C VAL A 208 12.36 -18.71 -14.19
N SER A 209 13.42 -17.90 -14.14
CA SER A 209 14.70 -18.27 -13.52
C SER A 209 14.57 -18.55 -12.01
N LEU A 210 13.69 -17.82 -11.30
CA LEU A 210 13.36 -18.12 -9.91
C LEU A 210 12.72 -19.52 -9.77
N ILE A 211 11.73 -19.85 -10.59
CA ILE A 211 11.09 -21.17 -10.54
C ILE A 211 12.09 -22.28 -10.86
N GLN A 212 12.93 -22.12 -11.89
CA GLN A 212 14.00 -23.07 -12.22
C GLN A 212 14.93 -23.31 -11.04
N TYR A 213 15.41 -22.25 -10.38
CA TYR A 213 16.23 -22.35 -9.17
C TYR A 213 15.53 -23.12 -8.04
N LEU A 214 14.23 -22.88 -7.82
CA LEU A 214 13.47 -23.57 -6.78
C LEU A 214 13.35 -25.07 -7.08
N ILE A 215 13.12 -25.45 -8.35
CA ILE A 215 13.10 -26.85 -8.80
C ILE A 215 14.47 -27.52 -8.59
N GLU A 216 15.54 -26.91 -9.08
CA GLU A 216 16.91 -27.44 -8.98
C GLU A 216 17.33 -27.66 -7.52
N THR A 217 16.99 -26.72 -6.64
CA THR A 217 17.33 -26.78 -5.22
C THR A 217 16.31 -27.52 -4.37
N LYS A 218 15.17 -27.92 -4.95
CA LYS A 218 14.00 -28.48 -4.26
C LYS A 218 13.49 -27.63 -3.10
N LYS A 219 13.79 -26.32 -3.12
CA LYS A 219 13.49 -25.40 -2.03
C LYS A 219 12.11 -24.82 -2.22
N VAL A 220 11.26 -24.98 -1.22
CA VAL A 220 9.91 -24.41 -1.23
C VAL A 220 9.95 -22.94 -0.83
N THR A 221 9.13 -22.14 -1.50
CA THR A 221 8.83 -20.77 -1.10
C THR A 221 7.40 -20.70 -0.60
N GLU A 222 7.13 -19.95 0.46
CA GLU A 222 5.76 -19.63 0.91
C GLU A 222 5.29 -18.27 0.37
N THR A 223 6.20 -17.52 -0.26
CA THR A 223 5.93 -16.22 -0.85
C THR A 223 5.06 -16.37 -2.11
N THR A 224 3.90 -15.73 -2.11
CA THR A 224 3.13 -15.51 -3.34
C THR A 224 3.65 -14.27 -4.04
N PHE A 225 4.08 -14.42 -5.29
CA PHE A 225 4.50 -13.29 -6.12
C PHE A 225 3.38 -12.89 -7.08
N MET A 226 3.22 -11.60 -7.29
CA MET A 226 2.28 -11.04 -8.27
C MET A 226 2.97 -9.96 -9.08
N ILE A 227 2.66 -9.91 -10.38
CA ILE A 227 3.14 -8.86 -11.28
C ILE A 227 1.92 -8.18 -11.87
N SER A 228 1.71 -6.91 -11.52
CA SER A 228 0.61 -6.08 -12.02
C SER A 228 1.05 -5.29 -13.24
N THR A 229 0.23 -5.29 -14.29
CA THR A 229 0.43 -4.48 -15.49
C THR A 229 -0.90 -4.00 -16.07
N LYS A 230 -0.85 -2.90 -16.83
CA LYS A 230 -1.96 -2.36 -17.63
C LYS A 230 -1.81 -2.65 -19.12
N ARG A 231 -0.85 -3.49 -19.50
CA ARG A 231 -0.60 -3.84 -20.90
C ARG A 231 -0.86 -5.33 -21.07
N THR A 232 -1.84 -5.67 -21.90
CA THR A 232 -2.10 -7.06 -22.28
C THR A 232 -0.88 -7.73 -22.88
N ASP A 233 -0.08 -6.98 -23.65
CA ASP A 233 1.13 -7.49 -24.28
C ASP A 233 2.15 -7.99 -23.24
N ASP A 234 2.32 -7.27 -22.13
CA ASP A 234 3.23 -7.68 -21.06
C ASP A 234 2.77 -9.00 -20.42
N ILE A 235 1.46 -9.22 -20.25
CA ILE A 235 0.93 -10.48 -19.72
C ILE A 235 1.18 -11.62 -20.69
N ASN A 236 0.86 -11.39 -21.97
CA ASN A 236 0.99 -12.40 -23.01
C ASN A 236 2.45 -12.82 -23.20
N GLU A 237 3.37 -11.86 -23.15
CA GLU A 237 4.81 -12.12 -23.21
C GLU A 237 5.29 -12.94 -22.00
N MET A 238 4.91 -12.56 -20.78
CA MET A 238 5.26 -13.35 -19.58
C MET A 238 4.68 -14.76 -19.64
N LEU A 239 3.40 -14.93 -20.02
CA LEU A 239 2.79 -16.24 -20.15
C LEU A 239 3.45 -17.08 -21.25
N TYR A 240 3.90 -16.45 -22.34
CA TYR A 240 4.68 -17.11 -23.37
C TYR A 240 6.05 -17.56 -22.85
N GLU A 241 6.74 -16.76 -22.03
CA GLU A 241 7.98 -17.18 -21.38
C GLU A 241 7.76 -18.40 -20.46
N PHE A 242 6.69 -18.39 -19.66
CA PHE A 242 6.31 -19.56 -18.86
C PHE A 242 5.98 -20.77 -19.74
N GLU A 243 5.32 -20.56 -20.88
CA GLU A 243 5.02 -21.63 -21.83
C GLU A 243 6.28 -22.29 -22.39
N GLN A 244 7.26 -21.48 -22.81
CA GLN A 244 8.52 -21.99 -23.34
C GLN A 244 9.30 -22.79 -22.29
N ALA A 245 9.27 -22.36 -21.03
CA ALA A 245 10.02 -23.01 -19.96
C ALA A 245 9.28 -24.20 -19.32
N PHE A 246 7.94 -24.16 -19.26
CA PHE A 246 7.12 -25.04 -18.41
C PHE A 246 5.85 -25.55 -19.12
N GLY A 247 5.79 -25.52 -20.45
CA GLY A 247 4.61 -25.92 -21.22
C GLY A 247 4.11 -27.34 -20.95
N GLU A 248 4.99 -28.25 -20.53
CA GLU A 248 4.60 -29.61 -20.11
C GLU A 248 3.74 -29.65 -18.84
N PHE A 249 3.74 -28.56 -18.05
CA PHE A 249 3.01 -28.43 -16.79
C PHE A 249 1.72 -27.61 -16.92
N ARG A 250 1.19 -27.45 -18.13
CA ARG A 250 -0.13 -26.82 -18.34
C ARG A 250 -1.21 -27.56 -17.54
N CYS A 251 -2.06 -26.80 -16.87
CA CYS A 251 -3.10 -27.35 -16.00
C CYS A 251 -4.29 -26.39 -15.92
N ASP A 252 -5.51 -26.90 -15.83
CA ASP A 252 -6.70 -26.06 -15.75
C ASP A 252 -6.89 -25.37 -14.40
N LEU A 253 -6.21 -25.84 -13.35
CA LEU A 253 -6.28 -25.30 -11.99
C LEU A 253 -7.73 -25.27 -11.44
N ASP A 254 -8.48 -26.36 -11.62
CA ASP A 254 -9.87 -26.48 -11.16
C ASP A 254 -10.04 -26.31 -9.64
N ASP A 255 -8.96 -26.46 -8.87
CA ASP A 255 -8.88 -26.24 -7.42
C ASP A 255 -8.76 -24.76 -7.02
N VAL A 256 -8.58 -23.85 -7.98
CA VAL A 256 -8.36 -22.42 -7.73
C VAL A 256 -9.62 -21.62 -8.06
N ASN A 257 -10.24 -21.06 -7.01
CA ASN A 257 -11.41 -20.19 -7.14
C ASN A 257 -11.01 -18.72 -7.39
N GLU A 258 -10.42 -18.46 -8.55
CA GLU A 258 -10.02 -17.12 -8.99
C GLU A 258 -10.65 -16.79 -10.35
N ARG A 259 -10.89 -15.50 -10.62
CA ARG A 259 -11.43 -15.05 -11.91
C ARG A 259 -10.30 -14.89 -12.93
N PHE A 260 -9.95 -16.00 -13.58
CA PHE A 260 -8.90 -16.02 -14.61
C PHE A 260 -9.23 -15.15 -15.83
N ILE A 261 -8.18 -14.71 -16.52
CA ILE A 261 -8.32 -14.11 -17.85
C ILE A 261 -8.74 -15.21 -18.84
N PRO A 262 -9.87 -15.04 -19.57
CA PRO A 262 -10.31 -16.05 -20.52
C PRO A 262 -9.24 -16.38 -21.59
N GLY A 263 -8.95 -17.66 -21.79
CA GLY A 263 -8.00 -18.14 -22.78
C GLY A 263 -6.52 -18.02 -22.39
N SER A 264 -6.18 -17.47 -21.21
CA SER A 264 -4.80 -17.41 -20.74
C SER A 264 -4.28 -18.79 -20.33
N SER A 265 -3.02 -19.09 -20.65
CA SER A 265 -2.34 -20.29 -20.15
C SER A 265 -2.25 -20.30 -18.63
N LYS A 266 -2.33 -21.50 -18.06
CA LYS A 266 -2.26 -21.77 -16.62
C LYS A 266 -1.30 -22.95 -16.41
N PHE A 267 -0.51 -22.90 -15.35
CA PHE A 267 0.54 -23.89 -15.09
C PHE A 267 0.48 -24.38 -13.65
N SER A 268 0.81 -25.65 -13.46
CA SER A 268 0.99 -26.29 -12.15
C SER A 268 2.36 -26.97 -12.12
N ILE A 269 3.39 -26.20 -11.76
CA ILE A 269 4.80 -26.59 -11.91
C ILE A 269 5.28 -27.26 -10.60
N PRO A 270 5.65 -28.56 -10.61
CA PRO A 270 6.12 -29.23 -9.40
C PRO A 270 7.52 -28.74 -9.01
N ILE A 271 7.71 -28.41 -7.72
CA ILE A 271 9.05 -28.15 -7.15
C ILE A 271 9.64 -29.45 -6.59
N ASN A 272 8.83 -30.20 -5.86
CA ASN A 272 9.16 -31.51 -5.30
C ASN A 272 7.87 -32.34 -5.14
N ASN A 273 7.94 -33.50 -4.50
CA ASN A 273 6.78 -34.39 -4.33
C ASN A 273 5.64 -33.79 -3.50
N GLU A 274 5.92 -32.75 -2.71
CA GLU A 274 5.01 -32.18 -1.72
C GLU A 274 4.66 -30.71 -2.03
N SER A 275 5.16 -30.14 -3.12
CA SER A 275 4.93 -28.72 -3.42
C SER A 275 5.01 -28.40 -4.90
N ARG A 276 4.20 -27.42 -5.30
CA ARG A 276 4.10 -26.89 -6.67
C ARG A 276 3.95 -25.38 -6.67
N ILE A 277 4.24 -24.75 -7.80
CA ILE A 277 3.91 -23.34 -8.06
C ILE A 277 2.79 -23.33 -9.10
N GLN A 278 1.68 -22.70 -8.75
CA GLN A 278 0.62 -22.39 -9.69
C GLN A 278 0.91 -21.02 -10.32
N VAL A 279 0.87 -20.96 -11.65
CA VAL A 279 1.05 -19.72 -12.42
C VAL A 279 -0.20 -19.47 -13.25
N TYR A 280 -0.81 -18.30 -13.09
CA TYR A 280 -2.04 -17.92 -13.80
C TYR A 280 -2.21 -16.40 -13.84
N ALA A 281 -3.06 -15.92 -14.75
CA ALA A 281 -3.38 -14.50 -14.87
C ALA A 281 -4.83 -14.20 -14.46
N ILE A 282 -5.05 -13.08 -13.78
CA ILE A 282 -6.37 -12.59 -13.33
C ILE A 282 -6.56 -11.11 -13.71
N GLU A 283 -7.82 -10.68 -13.78
CA GLU A 283 -8.17 -9.26 -13.77
C GLU A 283 -7.79 -8.65 -12.41
N ASP A 284 -7.24 -7.44 -12.40
CA ASP A 284 -6.93 -6.74 -11.15
C ASP A 284 -8.23 -6.25 -10.49
N PRO A 285 -8.62 -6.76 -9.30
CA PRO A 285 -9.84 -6.31 -8.64
C PRO A 285 -9.76 -4.88 -8.10
N GLU A 286 -8.55 -4.33 -7.95
CA GLU A 286 -8.32 -3.01 -7.35
C GLU A 286 -8.15 -1.89 -8.39
N GLU A 287 -7.89 -2.23 -9.65
CA GLU A 287 -7.64 -1.26 -10.73
C GLU A 287 -8.39 -1.64 -12.00
N ASP A 288 -9.30 -0.77 -12.44
CA ASP A 288 -10.07 -0.96 -13.67
C ASP A 288 -9.14 -1.06 -14.90
N GLY A 289 -9.29 -2.14 -15.67
CA GLY A 289 -8.43 -2.48 -16.80
C GLY A 289 -7.00 -2.92 -16.45
N GLY A 290 -6.72 -3.19 -15.18
CA GLY A 290 -5.46 -3.80 -14.73
C GLY A 290 -5.51 -5.32 -14.79
N TRP A 291 -4.34 -5.94 -14.87
CA TRP A 291 -4.19 -7.39 -14.82
C TRP A 291 -3.02 -7.79 -13.93
N LYS A 292 -3.08 -9.01 -13.40
CA LYS A 292 -2.05 -9.58 -12.53
C LYS A 292 -1.68 -10.99 -12.97
N ILE A 293 -0.38 -11.25 -13.12
CA ILE A 293 0.14 -12.62 -13.13
C ILE A 293 0.44 -13.02 -11.70
N VAL A 294 -0.02 -14.20 -11.30
CA VAL A 294 0.11 -14.74 -9.95
C VAL A 294 0.98 -15.98 -9.99
N LEU A 295 2.00 -16.01 -9.15
CA LEU A 295 2.82 -17.18 -8.85
C LEU A 295 2.54 -17.56 -7.40
N LYS A 296 1.70 -18.58 -7.22
CA LYS A 296 1.22 -19.01 -5.92
C LYS A 296 1.84 -20.36 -5.55
N PRO A 297 2.65 -20.43 -4.49
CA PRO A 297 3.10 -21.73 -3.98
C PRO A 297 1.93 -22.48 -3.34
N VAL A 298 1.86 -23.78 -3.61
CA VAL A 298 0.87 -24.69 -3.04
C VAL A 298 1.60 -25.90 -2.49
N LEU A 299 1.38 -26.17 -1.20
CA LEU A 299 1.80 -27.43 -0.58
C LEU A 299 0.76 -28.50 -0.92
N ALA A 300 1.22 -29.67 -1.33
CA ALA A 300 0.36 -30.84 -1.40
C ALA A 300 -0.13 -31.12 0.02
N VAL A 301 -1.46 -31.05 0.22
CA VAL A 301 -2.05 -31.57 1.45
C VAL A 301 -1.78 -33.07 1.40
N LEU A 302 -0.88 -33.56 2.25
CA LEU A 302 -0.82 -34.98 2.57
C LEU A 302 -2.22 -35.34 3.08
N GLY A 303 -2.98 -36.05 2.25
CA GLY A 303 -4.27 -36.58 2.63
C GLY A 303 -4.10 -37.36 3.93
N LEU A 304 -4.85 -36.95 4.94
CA LEU A 304 -5.13 -37.78 6.12
C LEU A 304 -5.86 -39.06 5.69
#